data_AF-A0A8E0IRZ7-F1
#
_entry.id   AF-A0A8E0IRZ7-F1
#
_cell.length_a   1.000
_cell.length_b   1.000
_cell.length_c   1.000
_cell.angle_alpha   90.00
_cell.angle_beta   90.00
_cell.angle_gamma   90.00
#
_symmetry.space_group_name_H-M   'P 1'
#
loop_
_entity.id
_entity.type
_entity.pdbx_description
1 polymer ?
#
loop_
_entity_poly.entity_id
_entity_poly.type
_entity_poly.pdbx_seq_one_letter_code
_entity_poly.pdbx_strand_id
1 'polypeptide(L)'
;MTIYDQHMHTLYSFDSEAQLRDYLTQTKAPVVTTEHLEFDNPDDGGRDNLPDYARMKATQAALAEKFPNEFLLGIEAGYLLLPMLDSDSTWTTMTLI
;
A
#
# COMPACT_ATOMS: atom_id res chain seq x y z
N MET A 1 14.58 19.45 1.58
CA MET A 1 13.79 18.23 1.87
C MET A 1 12.86 18.02 0.70
N THR A 2 12.91 16.85 0.06
CA THR A 2 11.99 16.52 -1.03
C THR A 2 10.64 16.16 -0.43
N ILE A 3 9.55 16.77 -0.90
CA ILE A 3 8.19 16.47 -0.45
C ILE A 3 7.56 15.57 -1.51
N TYR A 4 7.07 14.40 -1.09
CA TYR A 4 6.36 13.45 -1.94
C TYR A 4 5.39 12.64 -1.10
N ASP A 5 4.39 12.06 -1.77
CA ASP A 5 3.41 11.20 -1.14
C ASP A 5 4.03 9.87 -0.72
N GLN A 6 3.80 9.52 0.54
CA GLN A 6 4.37 8.37 1.22
C GLN A 6 3.31 7.34 1.58
N HIS A 7 2.05 7.55 1.17
CA HIS A 7 0.93 6.66 1.48
C HIS A 7 -0.08 6.64 0.33
N MET A 8 0.00 5.63 -0.54
CA MET A 8 -0.99 5.45 -1.62
C MET A 8 -1.19 3.98 -1.97
N HIS A 9 -2.37 3.70 -2.54
CA HIS A 9 -2.81 2.36 -2.91
C HIS A 9 -3.01 2.24 -4.42
N THR A 10 -2.75 1.06 -4.94
CA THR A 10 -3.05 0.72 -6.34
C THR A 10 -4.01 -0.47 -6.37
N LEU A 11 -4.29 -1.01 -7.56
CA LEU A 11 -5.08 -2.22 -7.76
C LEU A 11 -4.61 -3.47 -6.98
N TYR A 12 -3.47 -3.38 -6.28
CA TYR A 12 -2.95 -4.43 -5.41
C TYR A 12 -3.49 -4.37 -3.97
N SER A 13 -4.22 -3.32 -3.61
CA SER A 13 -5.04 -3.23 -2.41
C SER A 13 -6.47 -3.71 -2.70
N PHE A 14 -7.13 -4.33 -1.72
CA PHE A 14 -8.44 -4.96 -1.89
C PHE A 14 -9.57 -3.96 -2.20
N ASP A 15 -9.38 -2.70 -1.85
CA ASP A 15 -10.34 -1.60 -1.91
C ASP A 15 -10.00 -0.54 -2.97
N SER A 16 -9.00 -0.80 -3.83
CA SER A 16 -8.54 0.15 -4.85
C SER A 16 -8.53 -0.47 -6.24
N GLU A 17 -8.84 0.36 -7.24
CA GLU A 17 -8.74 0.02 -8.67
C GLU A 17 -7.67 0.87 -9.39
N ALA A 18 -6.95 1.72 -8.67
CA ALA A 18 -6.03 2.70 -9.23
C ALA A 18 -4.83 2.04 -9.91
N GLN A 19 -4.44 2.55 -11.08
CA GLN A 19 -3.26 2.05 -11.80
C GLN A 19 -2.02 2.83 -11.39
N LEU A 20 -0.90 2.15 -11.08
CA LEU A 20 0.36 2.82 -10.74
C LEU A 20 0.79 3.87 -11.77
N ARG A 21 0.55 3.58 -13.05
CA ARG A 21 0.88 4.50 -14.15
C ARG A 21 0.18 5.85 -14.03
N ASP A 22 -1.02 5.90 -13.47
CA ASP A 22 -1.81 7.12 -13.42
C ASP A 22 -1.20 8.09 -12.41
N TYR A 23 -0.60 7.60 -11.31
CA TYR A 23 0.21 8.41 -10.40
C TYR A 23 1.48 8.96 -11.07
N LEU A 24 2.17 8.13 -11.86
CA LEU A 24 3.40 8.55 -12.56
C LEU A 24 3.17 9.66 -13.60
N THR A 25 1.94 9.81 -14.11
CA THR A 25 1.60 10.92 -15.01
C THR A 25 1.41 12.25 -14.28
N GLN A 26 1.21 12.22 -12.96
CA GLN A 26 0.87 13.40 -12.15
C GLN A 26 2.09 14.03 -11.46
N THR A 27 3.20 13.31 -11.34
CA THR A 27 4.37 13.80 -10.60
C THR A 27 5.70 13.38 -11.22
N LYS A 28 6.75 14.11 -10.85
CA LYS A 28 8.17 13.76 -11.08
C LYS A 28 8.92 13.49 -9.76
N ALA A 29 8.22 13.59 -8.64
CA ALA A 29 8.74 13.20 -7.34
C ALA A 29 8.66 11.67 -7.20
N PRO A 30 9.38 11.07 -6.23
CA PRO A 30 9.28 9.65 -5.94
C PRO A 30 7.82 9.22 -5.71
N VAL A 31 7.49 8.02 -6.18
CA VAL A 31 6.17 7.41 -6.02
C VAL A 31 6.34 6.19 -5.12
N VAL A 32 5.71 6.20 -3.95
CA VAL A 32 5.73 5.13 -2.93
C VAL A 32 4.38 4.45 -2.81
N THR A 33 4.26 3.19 -3.22
CA THR A 33 3.01 2.44 -2.99
C THR A 33 3.06 1.76 -1.62
N THR A 34 1.94 1.74 -0.89
CA THR A 34 1.82 1.18 0.46
C THR A 34 0.56 0.32 0.54
N GLU A 35 0.56 -0.79 -0.19
CA GLU A 35 -0.64 -1.62 -0.32
C GLU A 35 -1.05 -2.24 1.03
N HIS A 36 -2.36 -2.47 1.21
CA HIS A 36 -2.91 -3.08 2.41
C HIS A 36 -2.36 -4.49 2.63
N LEU A 37 -1.75 -4.71 3.79
CA LEU A 37 -1.45 -6.01 4.36
C LEU A 37 -2.29 -6.17 5.63
N GLU A 38 -3.33 -6.99 5.56
CA GLU A 38 -4.30 -7.15 6.64
C GLU A 38 -4.59 -8.63 6.89
N PHE A 39 -4.60 -9.02 8.16
CA PHE A 39 -5.00 -10.35 8.61
C PHE A 39 -6.35 -10.25 9.29
N ASP A 40 -7.25 -11.21 9.03
CA ASP A 40 -8.63 -11.20 9.54
C ASP A 40 -9.33 -9.84 9.32
N ASN A 41 -9.25 -9.31 8.10
CA ASN A 41 -9.73 -7.98 7.78
C ASN A 41 -11.25 -7.87 8.00
N PRO A 42 -11.72 -7.04 8.96
CA PRO A 42 -13.15 -6.87 9.20
C PRO A 42 -13.90 -6.25 8.01
N ASP A 43 -13.22 -5.43 7.21
CA ASP A 43 -13.80 -4.75 6.05
C ASP A 43 -13.92 -5.68 4.84
N ASP A 44 -13.22 -6.82 4.84
CA ASP A 44 -13.28 -7.85 3.81
C ASP A 44 -13.78 -9.21 4.33
N GLY A 45 -14.64 -9.18 5.35
CA GLY A 45 -15.35 -10.35 5.85
C GLY A 45 -14.46 -11.36 6.60
N GLY A 46 -13.42 -10.88 7.28
CA GLY A 46 -12.47 -11.69 8.05
C GLY A 46 -11.46 -12.43 7.18
N ARG A 47 -11.23 -11.95 5.95
CA ARG A 47 -10.24 -12.55 5.04
C ARG A 47 -8.87 -11.93 5.24
N ASP A 48 -7.84 -12.70 4.92
CA ASP A 48 -6.49 -12.15 4.82
C ASP A 48 -6.34 -11.42 3.47
N ASN A 49 -5.95 -10.15 3.52
CA ASN A 49 -5.60 -9.37 2.35
C ASN A 49 -4.08 -9.25 2.28
N LEU A 50 -3.49 -10.08 1.42
CA LEU A 50 -2.05 -10.12 1.17
C LEU A 50 -1.76 -9.51 -0.21
N PRO A 51 -1.00 -8.41 -0.29
CA PRO A 51 -0.69 -7.80 -1.57
C PRO A 51 0.30 -8.67 -2.36
N ASP A 52 0.09 -8.82 -3.67
CA ASP A 52 0.97 -9.60 -4.54
C ASP A 52 2.27 -8.85 -4.82
N TYR A 53 3.21 -8.94 -3.89
CA TYR A 53 4.50 -8.25 -3.93
C TYR A 53 5.32 -8.59 -5.19
N ALA A 54 5.20 -9.81 -5.70
CA ALA A 54 5.90 -10.21 -6.92
C ALA A 54 5.34 -9.45 -8.13
N ARG A 55 4.01 -9.36 -8.26
CA ARG A 55 3.36 -8.56 -9.31
C ARG A 55 3.62 -7.07 -9.16
N MET A 56 3.60 -6.53 -7.94
CA MET A 56 3.93 -5.12 -7.69
C MET A 56 5.31 -4.76 -8.25
N LYS A 57 6.34 -5.56 -7.93
CA LYS A 57 7.69 -5.39 -8.46
C LYS A 57 7.76 -5.51 -9.98
N ALA A 58 7.06 -6.50 -10.55
CA ALA A 58 7.01 -6.68 -11.99
C ALA A 58 6.39 -5.47 -12.70
N THR A 59 5.32 -4.91 -12.14
CA THR A 59 4.67 -3.69 -12.65
C THR A 59 5.58 -2.48 -12.56
N GLN A 60 6.29 -2.29 -11.44
CA GLN A 60 7.28 -1.20 -11.34
C GLN A 60 8.39 -1.35 -12.38
N ALA A 61 8.96 -2.55 -12.54
CA ALA A 61 10.00 -2.79 -13.54
C ALA A 61 9.53 -2.49 -14.97
N ALA A 62 8.31 -2.93 -15.33
CA ALA A 62 7.72 -2.67 -16.64
C ALA A 62 7.43 -1.17 -16.89
N LEU A 63 7.15 -0.40 -15.83
CA LEU A 63 6.89 1.04 -15.94
C LEU A 63 8.17 1.88 -15.90
N ALA A 64 9.21 1.43 -15.21
CA ALA A 64 10.50 2.12 -15.14
C ALA A 64 11.16 2.30 -16.52
N GLU A 65 10.89 1.41 -17.47
CA GLU A 65 11.33 1.57 -18.87
C GLU A 65 10.70 2.77 -19.58
N LYS A 66 9.51 3.19 -19.15
CA LYS A 66 8.68 4.22 -19.81
C LYS A 66 8.64 5.54 -19.03
N PHE A 67 8.83 5.47 -17.72
CA PHE A 67 8.75 6.60 -16.82
C PHE A 67 10.09 6.76 -16.10
N PRO A 68 10.85 7.84 -16.38
CA PRO A 68 12.05 8.17 -15.61
C PRO A 68 11.62 8.77 -14.26
N ASN A 69 11.20 7.91 -13.33
CA ASN A 69 10.79 8.27 -11.97
C ASN A 69 11.41 7.31 -10.96
N GLU A 70 11.52 7.76 -9.71
CA GLU A 70 11.89 6.89 -8.59
C GLU A 70 10.65 6.16 -8.06
N PHE A 71 10.80 4.86 -7.85
CA PHE A 71 9.77 3.96 -7.33
C PHE A 71 10.22 3.42 -5.99
N LEU A 72 9.37 3.56 -4.96
CA LEU A 72 9.57 2.94 -3.66
C LEU A 72 8.43 1.98 -3.38
N LEU A 73 8.73 0.90 -2.65
CA LEU A 73 7.79 -0.16 -2.30
C LEU A 73 7.65 -0.21 -0.78
N GLY A 74 6.56 0.34 -0.29
CA GLY A 74 6.12 0.18 1.09
C GLY A 74 4.97 -0.81 1.22
N ILE A 75 4.51 -0.96 2.45
CA ILE A 75 3.33 -1.72 2.86
C ILE A 75 2.60 -0.93 3.95
N GLU A 76 1.28 -0.86 3.87
CA GLU A 76 0.44 -0.46 4.99
C GLU A 76 0.00 -1.73 5.74
N ALA A 77 0.60 -1.98 6.90
CA ALA A 77 0.28 -3.13 7.72
C ALA A 77 -0.84 -2.78 8.71
N GLY A 78 -2.01 -3.40 8.53
CA GLY A 78 -3.06 -3.40 9.53
C GLY A 78 -2.60 -4.15 10.78
N TYR A 79 -2.85 -3.58 11.95
CA TYR A 79 -2.59 -4.23 13.22
C TYR A 79 -3.77 -4.08 14.16
N LEU A 80 -4.07 -5.18 14.84
CA LEU A 80 -5.03 -5.21 15.93
C LEU A 80 -4.24 -5.10 17.24
N LEU A 81 -4.43 -4.00 17.97
CA LEU A 81 -4.00 -3.95 19.35
C LEU A 81 -5.09 -4.60 20.20
N LEU A 82 -4.89 -5.86 20.60
CA LEU A 82 -5.74 -6.47 21.60
C LEU A 82 -5.52 -5.75 22.93
N PRO A 83 -6.55 -5.07 23.48
CA PRO A 83 -6.40 -4.44 24.78
C PRO A 83 -6.14 -5.52 25.82
N MET A 84 -5.03 -5.40 26.56
CA MET A 84 -4.75 -6.33 27.65
C MET A 84 -5.78 -6.21 28.80
N LEU A 85 -6.61 -5.16 28.86
CA LEU A 85 -7.51 -4.91 30.01
C LEU A 85 -8.84 -4.14 29.75
N ASP A 86 -9.17 -3.65 28.55
CA ASP A 86 -10.44 -2.93 28.28
C ASP A 86 -11.18 -3.53 27.07
N SER A 87 -12.51 -3.48 27.01
CA SER A 87 -13.32 -4.29 26.08
C SER A 87 -13.31 -3.85 24.61
N ASP A 88 -12.58 -2.79 24.27
CA ASP A 88 -12.69 -2.15 22.96
C ASP A 88 -11.40 -2.34 22.17
N SER A 89 -11.40 -3.32 21.26
CA SER A 89 -10.32 -3.53 20.30
C SER A 89 -10.42 -2.50 19.17
N THR A 90 -9.35 -1.74 18.92
CA THR A 90 -9.28 -0.81 17.79
C THR A 90 -8.33 -1.35 16.71
N TRP A 91 -8.83 -1.40 15.48
CA TRP A 91 -8.01 -1.64 14.30
C TRP A 91 -7.31 -0.35 13.90
N THR A 92 -5.99 -0.42 13.71
CA THR A 92 -5.15 0.71 13.28
C THR A 92 -4.16 0.21 12.24
N THR A 93 -3.63 1.10 11.40
CA THR A 93 -2.64 0.78 10.37
C THR A 93 -1.28 1.44 10.64
N MET A 94 -0.22 0.81 10.13
CA MET A 94 1.15 1.32 10.18
C MET A 94 1.77 1.26 8.79
N THR A 95 2.21 2.40 8.27
CA THR A 95 2.89 2.51 6.98
C THR A 95 4.39 2.28 7.12
N LEU A 96 4.93 1.33 6.35
CA LEU A 96 6.34 0.96 6.28
C LEU A 96 6.84 1.26 4.86
N ILE A 97 7.93 2.01 4.71
CA ILE A 97 8.51 2.42 3.41
C ILE A 97 9.97 2.00 3.33
#